data_AF-A0A1Q5I3F1-F1
#
_entry.id   AF-A0A1Q5I3F1-F1
#
_cell.length_a   1.000
_cell.length_b   1.000
_cell.length_c   1.000
_cell.angle_alpha   90.00
_cell.angle_beta   90.00
_cell.angle_gamma   90.00
#
_symmetry.space_group_name_H-M   'P 1'
#
loop_
_entity.id
_entity.type
_entity.pdbx_description
1 polymer ?
#
loop_
_entity_poly.entity_id
_entity_poly.type
_entity_poly.pdbx_seq_one_letter_code
_entity_poly.pdbx_strand_id
1 'polypeptide(L)'
;MASLQAGVSVADTGTAYLDDVRTAVEASPAGWPHLGTIAPRTAAQVGTSQLLVGAETLDRDYTNYQAYAPYLGRLGATGVRLQGGWAKTERTKGVYDWTWLDRIVDDATARGLRPWLQLSYGNGIYTGGGGAGLGGQIPTSTEALAAWDTWVTAMVKRYENRVTEWEIWNEPNLAGIPAATYADFFARTAARVRAEQPGSVIYGPGEAGIDVPYTNDFLVRLSGQGKSHLLDGISYHPYNPNPDDVWTYQQVDKIRALIKQYAPGAVLRQGENGAPSAPNSFGALGDLDWTELSQTKWFLRRLTHDLGQGISTSAFSISDLHYPSKINSKGLLQTNSDKSIRYAKPSYYAVQTLASVIDSTVTALPAYAFTTDSATTLTVQGFAKRDTGRQIVGVWNGTTTPGDGTTRTPVRLTLPNGNFADPVYVDVRTGAVFDIPAADWTVSGSTHTFRNVPVYDSPVLIADRSAIRL
;
A
#
# COMPACT_ATOMS: atom_id res chain seq x y z
N MET A 1 29.33 -7.19 -6.60
CA MET A 1 29.56 -8.33 -5.69
C MET A 1 28.20 -8.92 -5.36
N ALA A 2 28.01 -10.24 -5.48
CA ALA A 2 26.78 -10.88 -5.00
C ALA A 2 26.81 -10.90 -3.47
N SER A 3 25.87 -10.24 -2.81
CA SER A 3 25.70 -10.39 -1.36
C SER A 3 24.79 -11.58 -1.08
N LEU A 4 25.23 -12.46 -0.17
CA LEU A 4 24.43 -13.55 0.38
C LEU A 4 24.02 -13.13 1.79
N GLN A 5 22.72 -12.98 2.04
CA GLN A 5 22.19 -12.84 3.40
C GLN A 5 21.47 -14.14 3.78
N ALA A 6 21.91 -14.75 4.88
CA ALA A 6 21.36 -15.98 5.43
C ALA A 6 20.94 -15.73 6.88
N GLY A 7 19.67 -16.05 7.22
CA GLY A 7 19.15 -16.00 8.59
C GLY A 7 19.05 -17.40 9.18
N VAL A 8 19.50 -17.59 10.43
CA VAL A 8 19.46 -18.87 11.16
C VAL A 8 18.44 -18.78 12.29
N SER A 9 17.56 -19.78 12.43
CA SER A 9 16.71 -19.97 13.61
C SER A 9 17.37 -20.96 14.56
N VAL A 10 17.68 -20.52 15.78
CA VAL A 10 18.20 -21.40 16.85
C VAL A 10 17.03 -21.88 17.72
N ALA A 11 16.43 -22.99 17.29
CA ALA A 11 15.69 -23.87 18.18
C ALA A 11 16.14 -25.31 17.87
N ASP A 12 16.98 -25.82 18.76
CA ASP A 12 17.15 -27.23 19.13
C ASP A 12 17.97 -28.23 18.29
N THR A 13 18.62 -27.87 17.16
CA THR A 13 19.52 -28.84 16.47
C THR A 13 20.77 -28.29 15.74
N GLY A 14 21.10 -27.00 15.85
CA GLY A 14 22.34 -26.46 15.26
C GLY A 14 22.44 -26.56 13.73
N THR A 15 21.33 -26.79 13.02
CA THR A 15 21.29 -26.85 11.55
C THR A 15 20.44 -25.70 11.00
N ALA A 16 21.00 -24.91 10.08
CA ALA A 16 20.28 -23.88 9.35
C ALA A 16 19.96 -24.39 7.93
N TYR A 17 18.69 -24.41 7.56
CA TYR A 17 18.26 -24.68 6.18
C TYR A 17 17.99 -23.34 5.48
N LEU A 18 18.57 -23.17 4.29
CA LEU A 18 18.26 -22.06 3.38
C LEU A 18 17.39 -22.64 2.27
N ASP A 19 16.08 -22.38 2.33
CA ASP A 19 15.11 -22.94 1.39
C ASP A 19 15.18 -22.28 0.00
N ASP A 20 15.73 -21.06 -0.09
CA ASP A 20 15.90 -20.31 -1.34
C ASP A 20 17.11 -19.37 -1.24
N VAL A 21 18.16 -19.64 -2.01
CA VAL A 21 19.32 -18.76 -2.18
C VAL A 21 19.28 -18.21 -3.60
N ARG A 22 18.92 -16.93 -3.73
CA ARG A 22 18.90 -16.23 -5.02
C ARG A 22 20.10 -15.31 -5.14
N THR A 23 20.96 -15.60 -6.10
CA THR A 23 22.05 -14.70 -6.50
C THR A 23 21.68 -14.02 -7.81
N ALA A 24 21.31 -12.74 -7.75
CA ALA A 24 21.21 -11.90 -8.93
C ALA A 24 22.48 -11.05 -9.06
N VAL A 25 23.06 -10.99 -10.26
CA VAL A 25 24.10 -10.01 -10.55
C VAL A 25 23.41 -8.69 -10.82
N GLU A 26 23.41 -7.83 -9.81
CA GLU A 26 22.84 -6.51 -9.94
C GLU A 26 23.87 -5.53 -10.47
N ALA A 27 23.52 -4.84 -11.56
CA ALA A 27 24.31 -3.71 -12.00
C ALA A 27 24.43 -2.70 -10.84
N SER A 28 25.62 -2.15 -10.63
CA SER A 28 25.95 -1.21 -9.57
C SER A 28 26.52 0.06 -10.20
N PRO A 29 26.40 1.22 -9.54
CA PRO A 29 27.08 2.43 -10.00
C PRO A 29 28.59 2.17 -10.18
N ALA A 30 29.15 2.54 -11.34
CA ALA A 30 30.55 2.29 -11.62
C ALA A 30 31.45 3.26 -10.83
N GLY A 31 32.38 2.72 -10.04
CA GLY A 31 33.35 3.53 -9.28
C GLY A 31 32.82 4.17 -7.99
N TRP A 32 31.55 3.97 -7.63
CA TRP A 32 31.01 4.46 -6.36
C TRP A 32 31.23 3.41 -5.25
N PRO A 33 31.87 3.76 -4.12
CA PRO A 33 32.10 2.84 -3.01
C PRO A 33 30.80 2.27 -2.44
N HIS A 34 30.71 0.95 -2.29
CA HIS A 34 29.59 0.30 -1.61
C HIS A 34 29.72 0.48 -0.09
N LEU A 35 28.71 1.06 0.54
CA LEU A 35 28.69 1.36 1.97
C LEU A 35 27.97 0.28 2.79
N GLY A 36 26.99 -0.41 2.20
CA GLY A 36 26.20 -1.43 2.89
C GLY A 36 24.81 -1.59 2.28
N THR A 37 23.89 -2.15 3.06
CA THR A 37 22.49 -2.36 2.65
C THR A 37 21.59 -1.72 3.70
N ILE A 38 20.45 -1.17 3.31
CA ILE A 38 19.44 -0.64 4.24
C ILE A 38 19.08 -1.72 5.26
N ALA A 39 19.23 -1.40 6.55
CA ALA A 39 18.79 -2.28 7.63
C ALA A 39 17.25 -2.29 7.72
N PRO A 40 16.61 -3.45 7.58
CA PRO A 40 15.17 -3.57 7.75
C PRO A 40 14.69 -3.13 9.13
N ARG A 41 13.52 -2.50 9.17
CA ARG A 41 12.81 -2.16 10.41
C ARG A 41 11.46 -2.85 10.44
N THR A 42 11.14 -3.45 11.58
CA THR A 42 9.80 -3.99 11.85
C THR A 42 8.77 -2.86 12.00
N ALA A 43 7.48 -3.15 11.82
CA ALA A 43 6.38 -2.22 12.02
C ALA A 43 6.46 -1.53 13.40
N ALA A 44 6.79 -2.28 14.46
CA ALA A 44 7.00 -1.74 15.81
C ALA A 44 8.18 -0.76 15.89
N GLN A 45 9.29 -1.03 15.19
CA GLN A 45 10.45 -0.12 15.14
C GLN A 45 10.18 1.11 14.27
N VAL A 46 9.34 0.99 13.25
CA VAL A 46 8.86 2.12 12.42
C VAL A 46 7.88 2.98 13.21
N GLY A 47 7.00 2.36 14.01
CA GLY A 47 5.94 3.01 14.77
C GLY A 47 4.76 3.38 13.89
N THR A 48 4.87 4.50 13.18
CA THR A 48 3.81 5.03 12.32
C THR A 48 4.35 5.38 10.93
N SER A 49 3.57 5.08 9.90
CA SER A 49 3.84 5.45 8.52
C SER A 49 2.53 5.52 7.73
N GLN A 50 2.61 6.08 6.53
CA GLN A 50 1.51 6.10 5.57
C GLN A 50 1.45 4.83 4.69
N LEU A 51 2.32 3.85 4.95
CA LEU A 51 2.41 2.61 4.20
C LEU A 51 1.64 1.49 4.91
N LEU A 52 0.72 0.88 4.16
CA LEU A 52 -0.09 -0.26 4.56
C LEU A 52 0.24 -1.47 3.69
N VAL A 53 -0.17 -2.64 4.17
CA VAL A 53 -0.19 -3.88 3.38
C VAL A 53 -1.59 -4.48 3.40
N GLY A 54 -2.01 -5.01 2.26
CA GLY A 54 -3.24 -5.78 2.16
C GLY A 54 -3.11 -7.14 2.86
N ALA A 55 -4.11 -7.52 3.64
CA ALA A 55 -4.31 -8.86 4.19
C ALA A 55 -5.78 -9.29 4.04
N GLU A 56 -6.32 -9.03 2.85
CA GLU A 56 -7.73 -9.19 2.52
C GLU A 56 -8.10 -10.64 2.15
N THR A 57 -9.38 -10.86 1.85
CA THR A 57 -9.97 -12.14 1.37
C THR A 57 -9.98 -13.29 2.37
N LEU A 58 -9.54 -13.05 3.62
CA LEU A 58 -9.63 -14.01 4.74
C LEU A 58 -11.08 -14.38 5.07
N ASP A 59 -12.04 -13.49 4.79
CA ASP A 59 -13.46 -13.73 4.95
C ASP A 59 -14.03 -14.80 4.00
N ARG A 60 -13.29 -15.12 2.94
CA ARG A 60 -13.64 -16.13 1.92
C ARG A 60 -12.63 -17.26 1.84
N ASP A 61 -11.71 -17.32 2.80
CA ASP A 61 -10.66 -18.33 2.92
C ASP A 61 -9.73 -18.41 1.70
N TYR A 62 -9.51 -17.31 0.96
CA TYR A 62 -8.59 -17.32 -0.20
C TYR A 62 -7.12 -17.20 0.20
N THR A 63 -6.84 -16.89 1.46
CA THR A 63 -5.49 -16.84 2.05
C THR A 63 -5.46 -17.55 3.40
N ASN A 64 -4.26 -17.76 3.94
CA ASN A 64 -4.04 -18.35 5.26
C ASN A 64 -3.25 -17.35 6.13
N TYR A 65 -3.94 -16.72 7.10
CA TYR A 65 -3.33 -15.71 7.96
C TYR A 65 -2.12 -16.23 8.73
N GLN A 66 -2.25 -17.41 9.35
CA GLN A 66 -1.19 -17.99 10.18
C GLN A 66 0.07 -18.27 9.36
N ALA A 67 -0.08 -18.57 8.07
CA ALA A 67 1.05 -18.80 7.17
C ALA A 67 1.87 -17.52 6.94
N TYR A 68 1.23 -16.37 6.67
CA TYR A 68 1.94 -15.11 6.41
C TYR A 68 2.17 -14.23 7.64
N ALA A 69 1.52 -14.49 8.77
CA ALA A 69 1.64 -13.66 9.99
C ALA A 69 3.09 -13.35 10.42
N PRO A 70 4.05 -14.29 10.34
CA PRO A 70 5.46 -14.00 10.67
C PRO A 70 6.11 -12.90 9.82
N TYR A 71 5.57 -12.61 8.63
CA TYR A 71 6.09 -11.63 7.68
C TYR A 71 5.48 -10.24 7.84
N LEU A 72 4.30 -10.11 8.44
CA LEU A 72 3.59 -8.82 8.52
C LEU A 72 4.40 -7.77 9.29
N GLY A 73 4.74 -8.07 10.55
CA GLY A 73 5.52 -7.14 11.37
C GLY A 73 6.92 -6.90 10.81
N ARG A 74 7.51 -7.87 10.11
CA ARG A 74 8.85 -7.75 9.51
C ARG A 74 8.87 -6.87 8.26
N LEU A 75 7.73 -6.69 7.58
CA LEU A 75 7.64 -5.88 6.36
C LEU A 75 7.92 -4.39 6.62
N GLY A 76 7.66 -3.90 7.83
CA GLY A 76 7.84 -2.48 8.19
C GLY A 76 6.68 -1.56 7.81
N ALA A 77 5.75 -2.00 6.96
CA ALA A 77 4.44 -1.35 6.81
C ALA A 77 3.74 -1.31 8.18
N THR A 78 3.06 -0.20 8.50
CA THR A 78 2.49 0.00 9.85
C THR A 78 0.97 -0.08 9.89
N GLY A 79 0.31 -0.04 8.73
CA GLY A 79 -1.11 -0.38 8.64
C GLY A 79 -1.33 -1.73 7.96
N VAL A 80 -2.45 -2.38 8.27
CA VAL A 80 -2.88 -3.62 7.61
C VAL A 80 -4.34 -3.52 7.23
N ARG A 81 -4.67 -3.71 5.94
CA ARG A 81 -6.05 -3.71 5.47
C ARG A 81 -6.66 -5.10 5.61
N LEU A 82 -7.78 -5.19 6.31
CA LEU A 82 -8.51 -6.43 6.62
C LEU A 82 -9.97 -6.32 6.19
N GLN A 83 -10.66 -7.47 6.10
CA GLN A 83 -12.08 -7.53 5.76
C GLN A 83 -12.86 -8.26 6.84
N GLY A 84 -13.98 -7.68 7.27
CA GLY A 84 -14.77 -8.14 8.41
C GLY A 84 -15.65 -9.36 8.15
N GLY A 85 -16.02 -9.62 6.88
CA GLY A 85 -16.71 -10.83 6.46
C GLY A 85 -18.04 -11.11 7.16
N TRP A 86 -19.12 -10.41 6.82
CA TRP A 86 -20.44 -10.61 7.46
C TRP A 86 -20.92 -12.07 7.37
N ALA A 87 -20.94 -12.66 6.18
CA ALA A 87 -21.36 -14.06 5.98
C ALA A 87 -20.47 -15.09 6.72
N LYS A 88 -19.17 -14.82 6.87
CA LYS A 88 -18.27 -15.71 7.60
C LYS A 88 -18.48 -15.62 9.11
N THR A 89 -18.72 -14.40 9.59
CA THR A 89 -18.96 -14.10 11.00
C THR A 89 -20.33 -14.58 11.46
N GLU A 90 -21.37 -14.42 10.64
CA GLU A 90 -22.75 -14.74 11.00
C GLU A 90 -23.31 -15.83 10.09
N ARG A 91 -23.12 -17.09 10.48
CA ARG A 91 -23.65 -18.26 9.74
C ARG A 91 -25.06 -18.65 10.17
N THR A 92 -25.51 -18.15 11.31
CA THR A 92 -26.85 -18.35 11.86
C THR A 92 -27.35 -16.99 12.34
N LYS A 93 -28.60 -16.64 12.01
CA LYS A 93 -29.15 -15.30 12.30
C LYS A 93 -28.99 -14.97 13.80
N GLY A 94 -28.35 -13.84 14.09
CA GLY A 94 -28.07 -13.33 15.43
C GLY A 94 -26.91 -14.02 16.16
N VAL A 95 -26.24 -15.01 15.57
CA VAL A 95 -25.15 -15.77 16.20
C VAL A 95 -23.84 -15.50 15.48
N TYR A 96 -22.94 -14.81 16.17
CA TYR A 96 -21.64 -14.39 15.64
C TYR A 96 -20.50 -15.31 16.11
N ASP A 97 -19.72 -15.84 15.16
CA ASP A 97 -18.42 -16.46 15.41
C ASP A 97 -17.29 -15.50 15.01
N TRP A 98 -16.71 -14.85 16.03
CA TRP A 98 -15.61 -13.90 15.88
C TRP A 98 -14.23 -14.56 15.95
N THR A 99 -14.16 -15.85 16.29
CA THR A 99 -12.90 -16.55 16.65
C THR A 99 -11.81 -16.41 15.59
N TRP A 100 -12.19 -16.36 14.31
CA TRP A 100 -11.25 -16.18 13.22
C TRP A 100 -10.66 -14.76 13.19
N LEU A 101 -11.50 -13.74 13.26
CA LEU A 101 -11.13 -12.33 13.15
C LEU A 101 -10.49 -11.79 14.44
N ASP A 102 -10.90 -12.27 15.62
CA ASP A 102 -10.25 -11.96 16.90
C ASP A 102 -8.76 -12.25 16.84
N ARG A 103 -8.41 -13.50 16.45
CA ARG A 103 -7.03 -13.94 16.34
C ARG A 103 -6.22 -13.07 15.39
N ILE A 104 -6.83 -12.64 14.28
CA ILE A 104 -6.19 -11.83 13.25
C ILE A 104 -5.93 -10.41 13.76
N VAL A 105 -6.94 -9.78 14.36
CA VAL A 105 -6.83 -8.41 14.88
C VAL A 105 -5.82 -8.38 16.03
N ASP A 106 -5.92 -9.33 16.96
CA ASP A 106 -5.02 -9.39 18.12
C ASP A 106 -3.57 -9.63 17.73
N ASP A 107 -3.31 -10.59 16.83
CA ASP A 107 -1.94 -10.87 16.36
C ASP A 107 -1.39 -9.71 15.52
N ALA A 108 -2.21 -9.06 14.69
CA ALA A 108 -1.79 -7.89 13.92
C ALA A 108 -1.38 -6.72 14.85
N THR A 109 -2.22 -6.38 15.83
CA THR A 109 -1.93 -5.32 16.80
C THR A 109 -0.71 -5.65 17.64
N ALA A 110 -0.55 -6.90 18.09
CA ALA A 110 0.63 -7.35 18.83
C ALA A 110 1.94 -7.23 18.02
N ARG A 111 1.87 -7.25 16.68
CA ARG A 111 3.00 -7.02 15.77
C ARG A 111 3.28 -5.55 15.48
N GLY A 112 2.56 -4.63 16.11
CA GLY A 112 2.70 -3.19 15.91
C GLY A 112 1.98 -2.65 14.67
N LEU A 113 1.04 -3.40 14.11
CA LEU A 113 0.23 -2.97 12.97
C LEU A 113 -1.06 -2.30 13.46
N ARG A 114 -1.52 -1.29 12.72
CA ARG A 114 -2.84 -0.67 12.88
C ARG A 114 -3.81 -1.30 11.88
N PRO A 115 -4.81 -2.06 12.34
CA PRO A 115 -5.82 -2.59 11.45
C PRO A 115 -6.69 -1.48 10.86
N TRP A 116 -6.85 -1.51 9.54
CA TRP A 116 -7.89 -0.81 8.81
C TRP A 116 -8.91 -1.86 8.35
N LEU A 117 -10.06 -1.90 9.02
CA LEU A 117 -11.02 -3.00 8.88
C LEU A 117 -12.21 -2.60 8.02
N GLN A 118 -12.37 -3.29 6.90
CA GLN A 118 -13.49 -3.08 6.00
C GLN A 118 -14.74 -3.85 6.46
N LEU A 119 -15.86 -3.14 6.56
CA LEU A 119 -17.20 -3.67 6.77
C LEU A 119 -17.75 -4.19 5.43
N SER A 120 -17.63 -5.48 5.19
CA SER A 120 -18.13 -6.18 3.99
C SER A 120 -18.24 -7.69 4.25
N TYR A 121 -18.71 -8.52 3.33
CA TYR A 121 -19.67 -8.19 2.27
C TYR A 121 -21.09 -8.52 2.78
N GLY A 122 -22.00 -8.92 1.89
CA GLY A 122 -23.36 -9.32 2.23
C GLY A 122 -23.44 -10.67 2.92
N ASN A 123 -24.65 -11.06 3.33
CA ASN A 123 -24.92 -12.33 3.99
C ASN A 123 -26.20 -13.01 3.45
N GLY A 124 -26.01 -14.13 2.76
CA GLY A 124 -27.09 -14.86 2.08
C GLY A 124 -28.12 -15.53 2.99
N ILE A 125 -27.90 -15.58 4.32
CA ILE A 125 -28.92 -16.08 5.25
C ILE A 125 -30.09 -15.11 5.42
N TYR A 126 -29.93 -13.86 4.96
CA TYR A 126 -30.96 -12.83 4.95
C TYR A 126 -31.47 -12.62 3.53
N THR A 127 -32.79 -12.64 3.34
CA THR A 127 -33.41 -12.23 2.07
C THR A 127 -33.03 -10.79 1.78
N GLY A 128 -32.44 -10.51 0.62
CA GLY A 128 -31.92 -9.17 0.30
C GLY A 128 -30.67 -8.79 1.11
N GLY A 129 -29.93 -9.76 1.64
CA GLY A 129 -28.69 -9.58 2.41
C GLY A 129 -27.45 -9.19 1.61
N GLY A 130 -27.58 -8.99 0.30
CA GLY A 130 -26.44 -8.70 -0.57
C GLY A 130 -25.60 -9.94 -0.91
N GLY A 131 -24.52 -9.73 -1.67
CA GLY A 131 -23.60 -10.80 -2.08
C GLY A 131 -22.39 -10.90 -1.16
N ALA A 132 -21.95 -12.11 -0.80
CA ALA A 132 -20.81 -12.34 0.11
C ALA A 132 -19.42 -12.31 -0.60
N GLY A 133 -19.40 -12.09 -1.91
CA GLY A 133 -18.20 -12.18 -2.75
C GLY A 133 -17.76 -10.84 -3.32
N LEU A 134 -16.65 -10.88 -4.07
CA LEU A 134 -16.17 -9.74 -4.88
C LEU A 134 -17.28 -9.26 -5.81
N GLY A 135 -17.52 -7.95 -5.87
CA GLY A 135 -18.62 -7.37 -6.66
C GLY A 135 -20.02 -7.65 -6.10
N GLY A 136 -20.13 -8.07 -4.83
CA GLY A 136 -21.41 -8.30 -4.18
C GLY A 136 -22.28 -7.03 -4.07
N GLN A 137 -23.59 -7.19 -4.21
CA GLN A 137 -24.56 -6.13 -3.92
C GLN A 137 -24.62 -5.84 -2.42
N ILE A 138 -24.94 -4.60 -2.04
CA ILE A 138 -25.22 -4.22 -0.64
C ILE A 138 -26.55 -4.81 -0.16
N PRO A 139 -26.78 -4.92 1.17
CA PRO A 139 -28.07 -5.29 1.72
C PRO A 139 -29.17 -4.27 1.36
N THR A 140 -30.38 -4.74 1.08
CA THR A 140 -31.49 -3.89 0.62
C THR A 140 -32.82 -4.09 1.35
N SER A 141 -33.08 -5.28 1.89
CA SER A 141 -34.33 -5.52 2.62
C SER A 141 -34.29 -4.88 4.01
N THR A 142 -35.46 -4.58 4.58
CA THR A 142 -35.57 -4.04 5.94
C THR A 142 -34.93 -4.97 6.98
N GLU A 143 -35.16 -6.28 6.85
CA GLU A 143 -34.57 -7.29 7.75
C GLU A 143 -33.04 -7.30 7.61
N ALA A 144 -32.53 -7.35 6.38
CA ALA A 144 -31.10 -7.41 6.14
C ALA A 144 -30.37 -6.15 6.58
N LEU A 145 -30.95 -4.96 6.38
CA LEU A 145 -30.39 -3.70 6.84
C LEU A 145 -30.38 -3.61 8.38
N ALA A 146 -31.40 -4.13 9.06
CA ALA A 146 -31.43 -4.20 10.52
C ALA A 146 -30.38 -5.18 11.06
N ALA A 147 -30.21 -6.33 10.40
CA ALA A 147 -29.19 -7.32 10.74
C ALA A 147 -27.77 -6.78 10.49
N TRP A 148 -27.56 -6.08 9.36
CA TRP A 148 -26.33 -5.36 9.04
C TRP A 148 -25.96 -4.37 10.16
N ASP A 149 -26.89 -3.51 10.56
CA ASP A 149 -26.64 -2.54 11.64
C ASP A 149 -26.25 -3.24 12.95
N THR A 150 -26.91 -4.36 13.27
CA THR A 150 -26.62 -5.14 14.48
C THR A 150 -25.22 -5.73 14.42
N TRP A 151 -24.83 -6.29 13.26
CA TRP A 151 -23.50 -6.84 13.03
C TRP A 151 -22.41 -5.77 13.09
N VAL A 152 -22.61 -4.62 12.43
CA VAL A 152 -21.68 -3.47 12.49
C VAL A 152 -21.50 -3.00 13.93
N THR A 153 -22.60 -2.87 14.68
CA THR A 153 -22.54 -2.50 16.10
C THR A 153 -21.70 -3.47 16.91
N ALA A 154 -21.98 -4.77 16.75
CA ALA A 154 -21.28 -5.81 17.47
C ALA A 154 -19.79 -5.78 17.13
N MET A 155 -19.43 -5.58 15.86
CA MET A 155 -18.05 -5.46 15.41
C MET A 155 -17.31 -4.26 16.02
N VAL A 156 -17.89 -3.07 15.94
CA VAL A 156 -17.27 -1.83 16.45
C VAL A 156 -17.08 -1.91 17.97
N LYS A 157 -18.10 -2.37 18.70
CA LYS A 157 -18.00 -2.60 20.16
C LYS A 157 -16.96 -3.65 20.51
N ARG A 158 -16.87 -4.71 19.70
CA ARG A 158 -15.95 -5.81 19.97
C ARG A 158 -14.50 -5.38 19.84
N TYR A 159 -14.15 -4.67 18.76
CA TYR A 159 -12.75 -4.34 18.48
C TYR A 159 -12.29 -3.04 19.13
N GLU A 160 -13.20 -2.10 19.40
CA GLU A 160 -12.97 -0.90 20.21
C GLU A 160 -11.61 -0.23 19.90
N ASN A 161 -10.69 -0.19 20.86
CA ASN A 161 -9.40 0.50 20.74
C ASN A 161 -8.38 -0.23 19.85
N ARG A 162 -8.63 -1.50 19.49
CA ARG A 162 -7.77 -2.28 18.59
C ARG A 162 -8.00 -1.91 17.12
N VAL A 163 -9.20 -1.42 16.78
CA VAL A 163 -9.57 -1.01 15.42
C VAL A 163 -10.27 0.34 15.49
N THR A 164 -9.57 1.38 15.04
CA THR A 164 -10.10 2.75 14.98
C THR A 164 -10.30 3.24 13.55
N GLU A 165 -9.83 2.48 12.54
CA GLU A 165 -9.96 2.81 11.13
C GLU A 165 -10.90 1.80 10.45
N TRP A 166 -11.97 2.31 9.84
CA TRP A 166 -13.04 1.52 9.21
C TRP A 166 -13.18 1.89 7.74
N GLU A 167 -13.40 0.91 6.87
CA GLU A 167 -13.84 1.14 5.49
C GLU A 167 -15.23 0.57 5.30
N ILE A 168 -16.14 1.31 4.67
CA ILE A 168 -17.50 0.82 4.45
C ILE A 168 -17.58 0.23 3.05
N TRP A 169 -17.81 -1.08 2.96
CA TRP A 169 -17.90 -1.83 1.69
C TRP A 169 -16.63 -1.82 0.84
N ASN A 170 -16.67 -2.55 -0.28
CA ASN A 170 -15.60 -2.61 -1.28
C ASN A 170 -16.19 -2.43 -2.67
N GLU A 171 -15.63 -1.51 -3.44
CA GLU A 171 -15.87 -1.32 -4.88
C GLU A 171 -17.35 -1.35 -5.28
N PRO A 172 -18.20 -0.50 -4.67
CA PRO A 172 -19.62 -0.50 -4.98
C PRO A 172 -19.89 -0.14 -6.46
N ASN A 173 -19.03 0.66 -7.08
CA ASN A 173 -19.09 0.99 -8.49
C ASN A 173 -18.82 -0.22 -9.40
N LEU A 174 -17.90 -1.13 -9.03
CA LEU A 174 -17.68 -2.39 -9.75
C LEU A 174 -18.91 -3.29 -9.70
N ALA A 175 -19.64 -3.27 -8.58
CA ALA A 175 -20.91 -3.98 -8.43
C ALA A 175 -22.08 -3.29 -9.18
N GLY A 176 -21.86 -2.15 -9.83
CA GLY A 176 -22.92 -1.37 -10.50
C GLY A 176 -23.91 -0.72 -9.53
N ILE A 177 -23.55 -0.57 -8.26
CA ILE A 177 -24.40 0.09 -7.25
C ILE A 177 -24.34 1.60 -7.50
N PRO A 178 -25.48 2.28 -7.76
CA PRO A 178 -25.48 3.72 -8.00
C PRO A 178 -24.89 4.50 -6.84
N ALA A 179 -24.10 5.54 -7.14
CA ALA A 179 -23.41 6.36 -6.14
C ALA A 179 -24.36 6.93 -5.07
N ALA A 180 -25.56 7.36 -5.46
CA ALA A 180 -26.56 7.87 -4.52
C ALA A 180 -27.07 6.77 -3.55
N THR A 181 -27.31 5.56 -4.07
CA THR A 181 -27.73 4.40 -3.26
C THR A 181 -26.63 4.01 -2.28
N TYR A 182 -25.37 3.99 -2.74
CA TYR A 182 -24.24 3.69 -1.89
C TYR A 182 -23.99 4.80 -0.86
N ALA A 183 -24.14 6.07 -1.20
CA ALA A 183 -24.03 7.19 -0.25
C ALA A 183 -25.03 7.08 0.89
N ASP A 184 -26.27 6.65 0.61
CA ASP A 184 -27.29 6.41 1.65
C ASP A 184 -26.89 5.27 2.59
N PHE A 185 -26.36 4.19 2.03
CA PHE A 185 -25.86 3.04 2.79
C PHE A 185 -24.62 3.39 3.61
N PHE A 186 -23.68 4.14 3.04
CA PHE A 186 -22.51 4.69 3.72
C PHE A 186 -22.96 5.57 4.90
N ALA A 187 -23.84 6.52 4.66
CA ALA A 187 -24.35 7.44 5.69
C ALA A 187 -25.03 6.70 6.85
N ARG A 188 -25.80 5.63 6.56
CA ARG A 188 -26.41 4.76 7.57
C ARG A 188 -25.33 4.06 8.42
N THR A 189 -24.39 3.40 7.74
CA THR A 189 -23.35 2.59 8.39
C THR A 189 -22.38 3.46 9.18
N ALA A 190 -21.89 4.56 8.59
CA ALA A 190 -20.95 5.49 9.20
C ALA A 190 -21.54 6.17 10.45
N ALA A 191 -22.82 6.55 10.42
CA ALA A 191 -23.50 7.09 11.60
C ALA A 191 -23.53 6.06 12.74
N ARG A 192 -23.67 4.76 12.43
CA ARG A 192 -23.64 3.71 13.44
C ARG A 192 -22.24 3.51 14.02
N VAL A 193 -21.22 3.46 13.16
CA VAL A 193 -19.81 3.39 13.60
C VAL A 193 -19.47 4.58 14.50
N ARG A 194 -19.83 5.80 14.08
CA ARG A 194 -19.59 7.03 14.85
C ARG A 194 -20.31 7.05 16.19
N ALA A 195 -21.53 6.52 16.27
CA ALA A 195 -22.29 6.47 17.51
C ALA A 195 -21.64 5.54 18.56
N GLU A 196 -21.08 4.42 18.11
CA GLU A 196 -20.42 3.44 18.99
C GLU A 196 -18.96 3.80 19.27
N GLN A 197 -18.28 4.45 18.33
CA GLN A 197 -16.90 4.89 18.43
C GLN A 197 -16.76 6.33 17.90
N PRO A 198 -16.98 7.37 18.74
CA PRO A 198 -16.96 8.77 18.32
C PRO A 198 -15.64 9.23 17.69
N GLY A 199 -14.51 8.61 18.04
CA GLY A 199 -13.17 8.90 17.50
C GLY A 199 -12.74 8.04 16.30
N SER A 200 -13.66 7.26 15.71
CA SER A 200 -13.37 6.44 14.52
C SER A 200 -12.87 7.27 13.33
N VAL A 201 -12.07 6.66 12.46
CA VAL A 201 -11.73 7.18 11.13
C VAL A 201 -12.45 6.33 10.10
N ILE A 202 -13.32 6.93 9.30
CA ILE A 202 -14.22 6.22 8.38
C ILE A 202 -13.88 6.55 6.93
N TYR A 203 -13.55 5.51 6.17
CA TYR A 203 -13.23 5.55 4.75
C TYR A 203 -14.38 5.04 3.88
N GLY A 204 -14.55 5.65 2.71
CA GLY A 204 -15.40 5.19 1.62
C GLY A 204 -15.17 6.03 0.36
N PRO A 205 -15.55 5.58 -0.84
CA PRO A 205 -16.35 4.39 -1.12
C PRO A 205 -15.55 3.08 -1.27
N GLY A 206 -14.21 3.14 -1.25
CA GLY A 206 -13.38 2.00 -1.64
C GLY A 206 -13.56 1.68 -3.13
N GLU A 207 -13.59 2.71 -3.99
CA GLU A 207 -13.97 2.57 -5.41
C GLU A 207 -12.96 1.75 -6.23
N ALA A 208 -13.48 0.95 -7.16
CA ALA A 208 -12.65 0.31 -8.18
C ALA A 208 -12.15 1.37 -9.16
N GLY A 209 -10.83 1.40 -9.40
CA GLY A 209 -10.22 2.39 -10.28
C GLY A 209 -10.20 3.80 -9.69
N ILE A 210 -10.38 4.80 -10.55
CA ILE A 210 -10.65 6.19 -10.18
C ILE A 210 -11.82 6.68 -11.02
N ASP A 211 -13.00 6.76 -10.42
CA ASP A 211 -14.25 7.17 -11.04
C ASP A 211 -14.68 8.52 -10.47
N VAL A 212 -14.13 9.59 -11.05
CA VAL A 212 -14.41 10.97 -10.62
C VAL A 212 -15.91 11.30 -10.65
N PRO A 213 -16.70 10.92 -11.69
CA PRO A 213 -18.16 11.06 -11.66
C PRO A 213 -18.82 10.34 -10.49
N TYR A 214 -18.47 9.08 -10.22
CA TYR A 214 -19.05 8.33 -9.10
C TYR A 214 -18.75 9.00 -7.76
N THR A 215 -17.50 9.40 -7.54
CA THR A 215 -17.06 10.09 -6.33
C THR A 215 -17.72 11.45 -6.18
N ASN A 216 -17.93 12.19 -7.27
CA ASN A 216 -18.72 13.43 -7.25
C ASN A 216 -20.15 13.17 -6.76
N ASP A 217 -20.85 12.21 -7.36
CA ASP A 217 -22.25 11.95 -7.03
C ASP A 217 -22.42 11.42 -5.60
N PHE A 218 -21.48 10.59 -5.14
CA PHE A 218 -21.39 10.15 -3.75
C PHE A 218 -21.25 11.34 -2.79
N LEU A 219 -20.28 12.23 -3.03
CA LEU A 219 -20.02 13.40 -2.19
C LEU A 219 -21.17 14.42 -2.22
N VAL A 220 -21.75 14.67 -3.40
CA VAL A 220 -22.92 15.55 -3.56
C VAL A 220 -24.10 15.01 -2.76
N ARG A 221 -24.37 13.71 -2.83
CA ARG A 221 -25.45 13.08 -2.06
C ARG A 221 -25.20 13.17 -0.56
N LEU A 222 -23.98 12.84 -0.09
CA LEU A 222 -23.63 12.88 1.32
C LEU A 222 -23.67 14.31 1.88
N SER A 223 -23.17 15.28 1.11
CA SER A 223 -23.23 16.70 1.45
C SER A 223 -24.66 17.24 1.47
N GLY A 224 -25.50 16.86 0.51
CA GLY A 224 -26.91 17.23 0.47
C GLY A 224 -27.73 16.70 1.65
N GLN A 225 -27.25 15.64 2.31
CA GLN A 225 -27.81 15.11 3.55
C GLN A 225 -27.26 15.79 4.82
N GLY A 226 -26.29 16.70 4.69
CA GLY A 226 -25.58 17.28 5.83
C GLY A 226 -24.66 16.28 6.56
N LYS A 227 -24.25 15.20 5.88
CA LYS A 227 -23.54 14.06 6.49
C LYS A 227 -22.07 13.94 6.10
N SER A 228 -21.50 14.94 5.43
CA SER A 228 -20.08 14.94 5.04
C SER A 228 -19.12 14.72 6.22
N HIS A 229 -19.51 15.16 7.42
CA HIS A 229 -18.73 14.98 8.66
C HIS A 229 -18.55 13.51 9.09
N LEU A 230 -19.27 12.57 8.47
CA LEU A 230 -19.09 11.14 8.71
C LEU A 230 -17.97 10.51 7.87
N LEU A 231 -17.45 11.23 6.87
CA LEU A 231 -16.41 10.76 5.96
C LEU A 231 -15.06 11.40 6.35
N ASP A 232 -14.13 10.59 6.83
CA ASP A 232 -12.78 11.03 7.18
C ASP A 232 -11.77 10.79 6.04
N GLY A 233 -12.10 9.92 5.09
CA GLY A 233 -11.25 9.72 3.92
C GLY A 233 -11.91 9.01 2.75
N ILE A 234 -11.40 9.31 1.56
CA ILE A 234 -11.74 8.62 0.33
C ILE A 234 -10.70 7.55 0.04
N SER A 235 -11.17 6.31 -0.09
CA SER A 235 -10.38 5.18 -0.56
C SER A 235 -10.72 4.78 -2.00
N TYR A 236 -9.69 4.45 -2.78
CA TYR A 236 -9.79 4.14 -4.22
C TYR A 236 -8.71 3.13 -4.66
N HIS A 237 -8.96 2.36 -5.73
CA HIS A 237 -8.14 1.21 -6.17
C HIS A 237 -7.64 1.37 -7.62
N PRO A 238 -6.63 2.21 -7.87
CA PRO A 238 -6.27 2.71 -9.20
C PRO A 238 -5.31 1.78 -9.96
N TYR A 239 -5.76 0.58 -10.31
CA TYR A 239 -4.95 -0.37 -11.08
C TYR A 239 -4.63 0.20 -12.48
N ASN A 240 -3.34 0.43 -12.76
CA ASN A 240 -2.81 0.86 -14.05
C ASN A 240 -1.50 0.10 -14.34
N PRO A 241 -1.31 -0.47 -15.55
CA PRO A 241 -0.04 -1.09 -15.92
C PRO A 241 1.18 -0.17 -15.70
N ASN A 242 1.05 1.12 -16.00
CA ASN A 242 2.03 2.11 -15.63
C ASN A 242 1.62 2.81 -14.31
N PRO A 243 2.32 2.55 -13.18
CA PRO A 243 1.97 3.18 -11.89
C PRO A 243 2.28 4.69 -11.84
N ASP A 244 3.00 5.20 -12.84
CA ASP A 244 3.38 6.61 -12.99
C ASP A 244 2.50 7.39 -13.99
N ASP A 245 1.43 6.76 -14.50
CA ASP A 245 0.57 7.39 -15.50
C ASP A 245 0.05 8.75 -15.02
N VAL A 246 0.34 9.79 -15.79
CA VAL A 246 -0.03 11.17 -15.49
C VAL A 246 -1.56 11.32 -15.37
N TRP A 247 -2.33 10.55 -16.13
CA TRP A 247 -3.79 10.55 -16.05
C TRP A 247 -4.28 10.16 -14.66
N THR A 248 -3.62 9.18 -14.01
CA THR A 248 -3.99 8.71 -12.67
C THR A 248 -3.93 9.86 -11.67
N TYR A 249 -2.82 10.59 -11.60
CA TYR A 249 -2.67 11.70 -10.65
C TYR A 249 -3.51 12.92 -11.01
N GLN A 250 -3.77 13.16 -12.30
CA GLN A 250 -4.77 14.15 -12.72
C GLN A 250 -6.18 13.82 -12.20
N GLN A 251 -6.57 12.55 -12.16
CA GLN A 251 -7.87 12.17 -11.58
C GLN A 251 -7.86 12.29 -10.06
N VAL A 252 -6.75 11.91 -9.41
CA VAL A 252 -6.56 12.11 -7.96
C VAL A 252 -6.73 13.58 -7.58
N ASP A 253 -6.16 14.51 -8.35
CA ASP A 253 -6.30 15.95 -8.09
C ASP A 253 -7.74 16.44 -8.27
N LYS A 254 -8.52 15.85 -9.19
CA LYS A 254 -9.96 16.13 -9.28
C LYS A 254 -10.69 15.64 -8.04
N ILE A 255 -10.37 14.46 -7.51
CA ILE A 255 -10.96 13.98 -6.26
C ILE A 255 -10.56 14.89 -5.09
N ARG A 256 -9.31 15.36 -5.01
CA ARG A 256 -8.89 16.36 -4.00
C ARG A 256 -9.74 17.63 -4.08
N ALA A 257 -10.05 18.10 -5.28
CA ALA A 257 -10.91 19.26 -5.47
C ALA A 257 -12.35 18.99 -4.98
N LEU A 258 -12.91 17.81 -5.26
CA LEU A 258 -14.22 17.40 -4.76
C LEU A 258 -14.25 17.27 -3.23
N ILE A 259 -13.23 16.67 -2.62
CA ILE A 259 -13.06 16.60 -1.15
C ILE A 259 -13.08 18.01 -0.56
N LYS A 260 -12.28 18.93 -1.10
CA LYS A 260 -12.22 20.31 -0.63
C LYS A 260 -13.59 21.00 -0.68
N GLN A 261 -14.41 20.66 -1.68
CA GLN A 261 -15.72 21.26 -1.87
C GLN A 261 -16.80 20.65 -0.96
N TYR A 262 -16.85 19.33 -0.83
CA TYR A 262 -17.99 18.62 -0.24
C TYR A 262 -17.72 17.96 1.11
N ALA A 263 -16.46 17.63 1.43
CA ALA A 263 -16.05 16.97 2.67
C ALA A 263 -14.70 17.54 3.18
N PRO A 264 -14.63 18.85 3.48
CA PRO A 264 -13.39 19.47 3.92
C PRO A 264 -12.87 18.81 5.19
N GLY A 265 -11.65 18.28 5.14
CA GLY A 265 -11.02 17.52 6.22
C GLY A 265 -10.82 16.04 5.89
N ALA A 266 -11.56 15.49 4.92
CA ALA A 266 -11.32 14.13 4.47
C ALA A 266 -9.96 14.02 3.76
N VAL A 267 -9.29 12.88 3.92
CA VAL A 267 -8.00 12.58 3.29
C VAL A 267 -8.13 11.57 2.16
N LEU A 268 -7.07 11.38 1.38
CA LEU A 268 -7.01 10.31 0.38
C LEU A 268 -6.21 9.11 0.89
N ARG A 269 -6.68 7.93 0.53
CA ARG A 269 -5.96 6.67 0.72
C ARG A 269 -6.07 5.82 -0.55
N GLN A 270 -4.95 5.41 -1.12
CA GLN A 270 -4.98 4.29 -2.05
C GLN A 270 -5.22 3.01 -1.23
N GLY A 271 -6.37 2.38 -1.45
CA GLY A 271 -6.88 1.31 -0.61
C GLY A 271 -6.39 -0.08 -0.99
N GLU A 272 -6.25 -0.31 -2.29
CA GLU A 272 -5.85 -1.59 -2.88
C GLU A 272 -5.15 -1.34 -4.21
N ASN A 273 -3.89 -1.79 -4.35
CA ASN A 273 -3.20 -1.75 -5.64
C ASN A 273 -1.96 -2.64 -5.67
N GLY A 274 -1.66 -3.21 -6.83
CA GLY A 274 -0.56 -4.15 -7.02
C GLY A 274 -0.49 -4.67 -8.44
N ALA A 275 0.68 -5.19 -8.81
CA ALA A 275 0.88 -5.93 -10.05
C ALA A 275 1.04 -7.43 -9.76
N PRO A 276 0.51 -8.31 -10.61
CA PRO A 276 0.84 -9.73 -10.60
C PRO A 276 2.35 -9.97 -10.67
N SER A 277 2.81 -11.14 -10.23
CA SER A 277 4.21 -11.57 -10.33
C SER A 277 4.47 -12.59 -11.44
N ALA A 278 3.44 -12.93 -12.21
CA ALA A 278 3.45 -13.94 -13.26
C ALA A 278 2.36 -13.63 -14.28
N PRO A 279 2.50 -14.07 -15.54
CA PRO A 279 1.42 -14.03 -16.52
C PRO A 279 0.25 -14.89 -16.05
N ASN A 280 -0.92 -14.68 -16.64
CA ASN A 280 -2.12 -15.43 -16.30
C ASN A 280 -2.43 -15.37 -14.80
N SER A 281 -2.47 -14.17 -14.22
CA SER A 281 -2.99 -13.98 -12.86
C SER A 281 -4.50 -13.75 -12.88
N PHE A 282 -5.15 -13.85 -11.72
CA PHE A 282 -6.52 -13.39 -11.50
C PHE A 282 -6.59 -11.87 -11.27
N GLY A 283 -7.72 -11.27 -11.62
CA GLY A 283 -8.07 -9.88 -11.29
C GLY A 283 -7.34 -8.84 -12.14
N ALA A 284 -7.38 -7.58 -11.68
CA ALA A 284 -6.80 -6.44 -12.40
C ALA A 284 -5.34 -6.69 -12.83
N LEU A 285 -4.99 -6.25 -14.04
CA LEU A 285 -3.67 -6.45 -14.65
C LEU A 285 -3.26 -7.92 -14.90
N GLY A 286 -4.16 -8.90 -14.66
CA GLY A 286 -3.84 -10.32 -14.68
C GLY A 286 -3.53 -10.92 -16.06
N ASP A 287 -3.93 -10.24 -17.12
CA ASP A 287 -3.76 -10.67 -18.52
C ASP A 287 -2.45 -10.18 -19.16
N LEU A 288 -1.60 -9.50 -18.39
CA LEU A 288 -0.31 -8.98 -18.86
C LEU A 288 0.86 -9.89 -18.42
N ASP A 289 1.97 -9.78 -19.16
CA ASP A 289 3.17 -10.59 -18.95
C ASP A 289 4.05 -10.04 -17.82
N TRP A 290 3.58 -10.19 -16.59
CA TRP A 290 4.34 -9.81 -15.41
C TRP A 290 5.37 -10.86 -15.00
N THR A 291 6.40 -10.39 -14.30
CA THR A 291 7.42 -11.19 -13.63
C THR A 291 7.57 -10.68 -12.20
N GLU A 292 8.31 -11.40 -11.36
CA GLU A 292 8.65 -10.89 -10.03
C GLU A 292 9.47 -9.59 -10.08
N LEU A 293 10.27 -9.38 -11.13
CA LEU A 293 11.07 -8.17 -11.27
C LEU A 293 10.23 -6.97 -11.70
N SER A 294 9.38 -7.10 -12.72
CA SER A 294 8.45 -6.04 -13.12
C SER A 294 7.44 -5.73 -12.02
N GLN A 295 6.94 -6.74 -11.29
CA GLN A 295 6.13 -6.56 -10.08
C GLN A 295 6.85 -5.70 -9.03
N THR A 296 8.11 -6.03 -8.74
CA THR A 296 8.90 -5.34 -7.71
C THR A 296 9.04 -3.86 -8.04
N LYS A 297 9.38 -3.55 -9.30
CA LYS A 297 9.50 -2.17 -9.77
C LYS A 297 8.16 -1.45 -9.75
N TRP A 298 7.09 -2.15 -10.13
CA TRP A 298 5.74 -1.60 -10.11
C TRP A 298 5.34 -1.14 -8.70
N PHE A 299 5.54 -2.01 -7.68
CA PHE A 299 5.28 -1.65 -6.28
C PHE A 299 6.11 -0.45 -5.84
N LEU A 300 7.43 -0.47 -6.08
CA LEU A 300 8.28 0.63 -5.64
C LEU A 300 7.89 1.96 -6.25
N ARG A 301 7.62 2.00 -7.55
CA ARG A 301 7.18 3.23 -8.23
C ARG A 301 5.87 3.74 -7.66
N ARG A 302 4.85 2.86 -7.57
CA ARG A 302 3.54 3.22 -7.03
C ARG A 302 3.63 3.77 -5.61
N LEU A 303 4.24 3.00 -4.71
CA LEU A 303 4.28 3.33 -3.28
C LEU A 303 5.11 4.60 -3.04
N THR A 304 6.27 4.74 -3.70
CA THR A 304 7.11 5.94 -3.57
C THR A 304 6.40 7.17 -4.11
N HIS A 305 5.68 7.05 -5.23
CA HIS A 305 4.91 8.14 -5.82
C HIS A 305 3.79 8.58 -4.88
N ASP A 306 2.94 7.67 -4.41
CA ASP A 306 1.86 8.00 -3.46
C ASP A 306 2.39 8.69 -2.20
N LEU A 307 3.43 8.12 -1.58
CA LEU A 307 4.02 8.68 -0.36
C LEU A 307 4.59 10.09 -0.62
N GLY A 308 5.23 10.32 -1.77
CA GLY A 308 5.72 11.63 -2.20
C GLY A 308 4.61 12.65 -2.48
N GLN A 309 3.40 12.18 -2.77
CA GLN A 309 2.19 12.99 -2.92
C GLN A 309 1.40 13.14 -1.61
N GLY A 310 1.91 12.60 -0.50
CA GLY A 310 1.23 12.62 0.80
C GLY A 310 -0.03 11.75 0.86
N ILE A 311 -0.10 10.71 0.02
CA ILE A 311 -1.22 9.78 -0.06
C ILE A 311 -0.84 8.51 0.73
N SER A 312 -1.67 8.13 1.70
CA SER A 312 -1.52 6.82 2.34
C SER A 312 -1.82 5.69 1.36
N THR A 313 -1.01 4.64 1.35
CA THR A 313 -0.98 3.67 0.25
C THR A 313 -0.83 2.24 0.74
N SER A 314 -1.54 1.31 0.10
CA SER A 314 -1.60 -0.10 0.49
C SER A 314 -1.01 -0.98 -0.61
N ALA A 315 0.02 -1.76 -0.26
CA ALA A 315 0.54 -2.80 -1.13
C ALA A 315 -0.40 -4.02 -1.13
N PHE A 316 -1.15 -4.20 -2.21
CA PHE A 316 -2.04 -5.35 -2.39
C PHE A 316 -1.28 -6.48 -3.12
N SER A 317 -0.95 -7.59 -2.46
CA SER A 317 -1.30 -7.97 -1.07
C SER A 317 -0.14 -8.70 -0.39
N ILE A 318 -0.25 -9.03 0.90
CA ILE A 318 0.83 -9.71 1.62
C ILE A 318 1.16 -11.08 1.01
N SER A 319 0.17 -11.86 0.58
CA SER A 319 0.36 -13.19 -0.01
C SER A 319 -0.44 -13.36 -1.28
N ASP A 320 -0.05 -14.33 -2.11
CA ASP A 320 -0.88 -14.75 -3.24
C ASP A 320 -2.26 -15.24 -2.76
N LEU A 321 -3.28 -14.96 -3.57
CA LEU A 321 -4.69 -15.23 -3.22
C LEU A 321 -5.22 -16.38 -4.08
N HIS A 322 -5.82 -17.38 -3.45
CA HIS A 322 -6.35 -18.58 -4.12
C HIS A 322 -7.85 -18.42 -4.37
N TYR A 323 -8.22 -17.76 -5.47
CA TYR A 323 -9.61 -17.75 -5.93
C TYR A 323 -9.98 -19.13 -6.50
N PRO A 324 -11.27 -19.50 -6.50
CA PRO A 324 -11.71 -20.81 -7.00
C PRO A 324 -11.28 -21.12 -8.44
N SER A 325 -11.18 -20.09 -9.28
CA SER A 325 -10.82 -20.24 -10.69
C SER A 325 -9.32 -20.16 -10.96
N LYS A 326 -8.56 -19.39 -10.17
CA LYS A 326 -7.18 -19.01 -10.50
C LYS A 326 -6.48 -18.35 -9.32
N ILE A 327 -5.16 -18.39 -9.31
CA ILE A 327 -4.35 -17.63 -8.33
C ILE A 327 -4.25 -16.17 -8.76
N ASN A 328 -4.44 -15.25 -7.81
CA ASN A 328 -4.02 -13.86 -7.95
C ASN A 328 -2.57 -13.74 -7.44
N SER A 329 -1.61 -13.60 -8.34
CA SER A 329 -0.17 -13.63 -8.02
C SER A 329 0.39 -12.27 -7.57
N LYS A 330 -0.48 -11.34 -7.14
CA LYS A 330 -0.10 -10.01 -6.63
C LYS A 330 0.60 -10.03 -5.27
N GLY A 331 0.62 -11.18 -4.59
CA GLY A 331 1.22 -11.30 -3.27
C GLY A 331 2.69 -10.89 -3.25
N LEU A 332 3.12 -10.26 -2.14
CA LEU A 332 4.54 -10.11 -1.80
C LEU A 332 5.17 -11.46 -1.40
N LEU A 333 4.35 -12.40 -0.95
CA LEU A 333 4.73 -13.78 -0.64
C LEU A 333 4.12 -14.74 -1.66
N GLN A 334 4.94 -15.64 -2.18
CA GLN A 334 4.47 -16.74 -3.00
C GLN A 334 3.87 -17.82 -2.07
N THR A 335 2.77 -18.43 -2.52
CA THR A 335 2.13 -19.53 -1.78
C THR A 335 2.09 -20.85 -2.56
N ASN A 336 2.14 -21.95 -1.82
CA ASN A 336 1.77 -23.27 -2.32
C ASN A 336 0.24 -23.38 -2.50
N SER A 337 -0.24 -24.46 -3.13
CA SER A 337 -1.67 -24.71 -3.33
C SER A 337 -2.48 -24.86 -2.03
N ASP A 338 -1.83 -25.24 -0.93
CA ASP A 338 -2.41 -25.30 0.41
C ASP A 338 -2.37 -23.95 1.16
N LYS A 339 -1.95 -22.87 0.47
CA LYS A 339 -1.79 -21.50 1.00
C LYS A 339 -0.65 -21.35 2.02
N SER A 340 0.18 -22.38 2.23
CA SER A 340 1.43 -22.21 2.98
C SER A 340 2.39 -21.30 2.20
N ILE A 341 3.24 -20.56 2.91
CA ILE A 341 4.22 -19.67 2.27
C ILE A 341 5.36 -20.51 1.73
N ARG A 342 5.66 -20.38 0.44
CA ARG A 342 6.82 -21.02 -0.17
C ARG A 342 8.07 -20.16 -0.02
N TYR A 343 7.96 -18.87 -0.33
CA TYR A 343 9.04 -17.89 -0.18
C TYR A 343 8.51 -16.45 -0.23
N ALA A 344 9.31 -15.50 0.26
CA ALA A 344 9.08 -14.07 0.07
C ALA A 344 9.66 -13.61 -1.27
N LYS A 345 8.84 -12.99 -2.13
CA LYS A 345 9.26 -12.52 -3.45
C LYS A 345 10.20 -11.31 -3.33
N PRO A 346 10.98 -10.98 -4.37
CA PRO A 346 11.82 -9.76 -4.38
C PRO A 346 11.05 -8.48 -4.02
N SER A 347 9.75 -8.41 -4.37
CA SER A 347 8.87 -7.30 -4.02
C SER A 347 8.69 -7.11 -2.51
N TYR A 348 8.71 -8.19 -1.71
CA TYR A 348 8.65 -8.10 -0.25
C TYR A 348 9.84 -7.31 0.32
N TYR A 349 11.06 -7.66 -0.08
CA TYR A 349 12.28 -7.03 0.42
C TYR A 349 12.44 -5.60 -0.09
N ALA A 350 12.00 -5.32 -1.31
CA ALA A 350 11.96 -3.97 -1.85
C ALA A 350 10.98 -3.07 -1.08
N VAL A 351 9.77 -3.55 -0.80
CA VAL A 351 8.79 -2.82 0.04
C VAL A 351 9.32 -2.64 1.46
N GLN A 352 10.00 -3.64 2.03
CA GLN A 352 10.67 -3.55 3.33
C GLN A 352 11.77 -2.49 3.37
N THR A 353 12.55 -2.37 2.29
CA THR A 353 13.55 -1.30 2.12
C THR A 353 12.88 0.06 2.14
N LEU A 354 11.83 0.24 1.33
CA LEU A 354 11.08 1.51 1.29
C LEU A 354 10.48 1.86 2.66
N ALA A 355 9.85 0.90 3.34
CA ALA A 355 9.25 1.08 4.66
C ALA A 355 10.27 1.47 5.74
N SER A 356 11.53 1.06 5.58
CA SER A 356 12.61 1.37 6.53
C SER A 356 13.15 2.79 6.38
N VAL A 357 12.94 3.42 5.22
CA VAL A 357 13.42 4.76 4.87
C VAL A 357 12.30 5.81 4.94
N ILE A 358 11.10 5.50 4.45
CA ILE A 358 9.98 6.44 4.35
C ILE A 358 8.92 6.12 5.41
N ASP A 359 9.05 6.74 6.58
CA ASP A 359 8.16 6.61 7.74
C ASP A 359 7.63 7.97 8.25
N SER A 360 6.99 8.00 9.43
CA SER A 360 6.50 9.26 10.00
C SER A 360 7.59 10.26 10.41
N THR A 361 8.88 9.88 10.41
CA THR A 361 9.99 10.79 10.69
C THR A 361 10.38 11.62 9.47
N VAL A 362 9.85 11.30 8.29
CA VAL A 362 9.96 12.11 7.08
C VAL A 362 8.64 12.81 6.77
N THR A 363 8.72 13.88 5.99
CA THR A 363 7.57 14.57 5.40
C THR A 363 7.76 14.63 3.89
N ALA A 364 6.67 14.44 3.15
CA ALA A 364 6.69 14.61 1.70
C ALA A 364 6.91 16.08 1.31
N LEU A 365 7.61 16.29 0.21
CA LEU A 365 7.83 17.57 -0.45
C LEU A 365 7.19 17.50 -1.84
N PRO A 366 5.85 17.68 -1.94
CA PRO A 366 5.14 17.56 -3.21
C PRO A 366 5.61 18.61 -4.21
N ALA A 367 5.54 18.27 -5.51
CA ALA A 367 6.03 19.11 -6.61
C ALA A 367 7.52 19.50 -6.47
N TYR A 368 8.36 18.52 -6.11
CA TYR A 368 9.79 18.72 -5.91
C TYR A 368 10.48 19.26 -7.17
N ALA A 369 11.08 20.44 -7.08
CA ALA A 369 11.71 21.10 -8.22
C ALA A 369 13.02 20.41 -8.60
N PHE A 370 13.23 20.17 -9.89
CA PHE A 370 14.48 19.63 -10.42
C PHE A 370 14.67 20.00 -11.89
N THR A 371 15.91 19.88 -12.38
CA THR A 371 16.21 19.80 -13.81
C THR A 371 17.12 18.62 -14.09
N THR A 372 17.08 18.10 -15.32
CA THR A 372 17.88 16.96 -15.75
C THR A 372 18.29 17.07 -17.21
N ASP A 373 19.38 16.40 -17.59
CA ASP A 373 19.77 16.18 -18.99
C ASP A 373 19.29 14.82 -19.54
N SER A 374 18.47 14.09 -18.79
CA SER A 374 17.87 12.84 -19.21
C SER A 374 17.08 13.03 -20.51
N ALA A 375 17.28 12.11 -21.46
CA ALA A 375 16.52 12.09 -22.72
C ALA A 375 15.05 11.68 -22.52
N THR A 376 14.73 11.03 -21.39
CA THR A 376 13.38 10.62 -21.02
C THR A 376 12.89 11.42 -19.82
N THR A 377 11.59 11.71 -19.77
CA THR A 377 10.95 12.29 -18.59
C THR A 377 11.18 11.40 -17.37
N LEU A 378 11.73 11.98 -16.30
CA LEU A 378 11.92 11.29 -15.03
C LEU A 378 10.78 11.63 -14.08
N THR A 379 10.38 10.65 -13.27
CA THR A 379 9.53 10.88 -12.11
C THR A 379 10.43 11.16 -10.91
N VAL A 380 10.08 12.19 -10.14
CA VAL A 380 10.84 12.64 -8.97
C VAL A 380 9.91 12.86 -7.79
N GLN A 381 10.28 12.34 -6.62
CA GLN A 381 9.57 12.57 -5.36
C GLN A 381 10.55 13.00 -4.28
N GLY A 382 10.23 14.08 -3.59
CA GLY A 382 11.05 14.62 -2.51
C GLY A 382 10.48 14.32 -1.13
N PHE A 383 11.37 14.12 -0.17
CA PHE A 383 11.06 14.00 1.24
C PHE A 383 12.10 14.77 2.06
N ALA A 384 11.72 15.17 3.27
CA ALA A 384 12.64 15.74 4.25
C ALA A 384 12.43 15.12 5.62
N LYS A 385 13.54 14.86 6.33
CA LYS A 385 13.52 14.52 7.75
C LYS A 385 12.91 15.66 8.55
N ARG A 386 11.95 15.34 9.43
CA ARG A 386 11.20 16.35 10.20
C ARG A 386 12.06 17.13 11.21
N ASP A 387 13.11 16.49 11.73
CA ASP A 387 13.99 17.05 12.77
C ASP A 387 15.09 17.96 12.20
N THR A 388 15.65 17.58 11.05
CA THR A 388 16.86 18.21 10.48
C THR A 388 16.60 18.91 9.14
N GLY A 389 15.47 18.64 8.50
CA GLY A 389 15.18 19.10 7.14
C GLY A 389 16.05 18.46 6.06
N ARG A 390 16.91 17.49 6.41
CA ARG A 390 17.76 16.78 5.44
C ARG A 390 16.92 15.97 4.47
N GLN A 391 17.28 16.02 3.20
CA GLN A 391 16.42 15.55 2.13
C GLN A 391 16.73 14.12 1.68
N ILE A 392 15.68 13.51 1.12
CA ILE A 392 15.70 12.23 0.40
C ILE A 392 14.95 12.50 -0.90
N VAL A 393 15.55 12.22 -2.04
CA VAL A 393 14.96 12.48 -3.36
C VAL A 393 14.98 11.19 -4.16
N GLY A 394 13.78 10.64 -4.39
CA GLY A 394 13.57 9.48 -5.24
C GLY A 394 13.46 9.87 -6.70
N VAL A 395 14.14 9.14 -7.58
CA VAL A 395 14.18 9.39 -9.03
C VAL A 395 14.10 8.08 -9.79
N TRP A 396 13.29 8.04 -10.86
CA TRP A 396 13.22 6.90 -11.78
C TRP A 396 12.69 7.31 -13.15
N ASN A 397 12.86 6.43 -14.14
CA ASN A 397 12.14 6.54 -15.41
C ASN A 397 10.74 5.91 -15.26
N GLY A 398 9.71 6.76 -15.19
CA GLY A 398 8.30 6.37 -15.08
C GLY A 398 7.52 6.38 -16.42
N THR A 399 8.21 6.50 -17.56
CA THR A 399 7.52 6.73 -18.85
C THR A 399 6.68 5.56 -19.34
N THR A 400 7.01 4.33 -18.93
CA THR A 400 6.33 3.11 -19.37
C THR A 400 6.08 2.16 -18.20
N THR A 401 5.19 1.19 -18.43
CA THR A 401 5.08 -0.04 -17.62
C THR A 401 6.48 -0.59 -17.32
N PRO A 402 6.81 -0.93 -16.06
CA PRO A 402 8.12 -1.45 -15.70
C PRO A 402 8.39 -2.79 -16.39
N GLY A 403 9.58 -2.94 -16.97
CA GLY A 403 10.02 -4.16 -17.63
C GLY A 403 11.03 -4.96 -16.79
N ASP A 404 11.68 -5.93 -17.42
CA ASP A 404 12.70 -6.78 -16.77
C ASP A 404 14.15 -6.28 -16.90
N GLY A 405 14.39 -5.17 -17.60
CA GLY A 405 15.73 -4.62 -17.78
C GLY A 405 16.25 -3.91 -16.53
N THR A 406 17.51 -4.12 -16.13
CA THR A 406 18.13 -3.42 -14.98
C THR A 406 19.25 -2.45 -15.41
N THR A 407 19.32 -2.17 -16.71
CA THR A 407 20.26 -1.20 -17.28
C THR A 407 20.00 0.18 -16.73
N ARG A 408 21.06 0.82 -16.20
CA ARG A 408 21.00 2.18 -15.66
C ARG A 408 21.65 3.16 -16.63
N THR A 409 21.00 4.30 -16.81
CA THR A 409 21.49 5.42 -17.60
C THR A 409 22.02 6.50 -16.64
N PRO A 410 23.29 6.93 -16.77
CA PRO A 410 23.80 8.04 -15.98
C PRO A 410 23.11 9.34 -16.41
N VAL A 411 22.59 10.09 -15.44
CA VAL A 411 21.96 11.39 -15.66
C VAL A 411 22.56 12.46 -14.75
N ARG A 412 22.50 13.71 -15.18
CA ARG A 412 22.70 14.88 -14.33
C ARG A 412 21.36 15.26 -13.72
N LEU A 413 21.35 15.50 -12.41
CA LEU A 413 20.20 16.03 -11.67
C LEU A 413 20.62 17.31 -10.97
N THR A 414 19.88 18.38 -11.20
CA THR A 414 20.04 19.64 -10.45
C THR A 414 18.81 19.84 -9.60
N LEU A 415 19.02 19.96 -8.29
CA LEU A 415 17.98 20.07 -7.27
C LEU A 415 18.10 21.46 -6.62
N PRO A 416 17.30 22.44 -7.05
CA PRO A 416 17.21 23.73 -6.37
C PRO A 416 16.71 23.53 -4.94
N ASN A 417 17.25 24.29 -3.99
CA ASN A 417 16.90 24.17 -2.57
C ASN A 417 17.12 22.76 -2.01
N GLY A 418 18.16 22.09 -2.51
CA GLY A 418 18.65 20.84 -1.96
C GLY A 418 19.19 21.04 -0.53
N ASN A 419 19.00 20.06 0.35
CA ASN A 419 19.55 20.07 1.70
C ASN A 419 20.22 18.73 2.02
N PHE A 420 21.49 18.61 1.61
CA PHE A 420 22.34 17.45 1.81
C PHE A 420 23.68 17.90 2.42
N ALA A 421 24.14 17.21 3.46
CA ALA A 421 25.50 17.35 4.00
C ALA A 421 26.41 16.24 3.48
N ASP A 422 25.88 15.01 3.45
CA ASP A 422 26.63 13.80 3.09
C ASP A 422 25.73 12.90 2.24
N PRO A 423 25.60 13.19 0.93
CA PRO A 423 24.65 12.49 0.08
C PRO A 423 25.15 11.10 -0.30
N VAL A 424 24.26 10.11 -0.17
CA VAL A 424 24.46 8.73 -0.59
C VAL A 424 23.43 8.34 -1.65
N TYR A 425 23.76 7.34 -2.45
CA TYR A 425 22.86 6.72 -3.41
C TYR A 425 22.30 5.43 -2.85
N VAL A 426 20.99 5.25 -2.94
CA VAL A 426 20.29 4.03 -2.51
C VAL A 426 19.52 3.46 -3.69
N ASP A 427 19.76 2.20 -4.03
CA ASP A 427 18.87 1.47 -4.93
C ASP A 427 17.78 0.80 -4.08
N VAL A 428 16.55 1.32 -4.12
CA VAL A 428 15.47 0.88 -3.23
C VAL A 428 15.09 -0.58 -3.49
N ARG A 429 15.30 -1.08 -4.71
CA ARG A 429 14.98 -2.47 -5.06
C ARG A 429 15.92 -3.46 -4.39
N THR A 430 17.19 -3.13 -4.29
CA THR A 430 18.23 -4.02 -3.74
C THR A 430 18.56 -3.67 -2.29
N GLY A 431 18.18 -2.48 -1.83
CA GLY A 431 18.61 -1.90 -0.57
C GLY A 431 20.07 -1.47 -0.56
N ALA A 432 20.82 -1.63 -1.65
CA ALA A 432 22.25 -1.32 -1.67
C ALA A 432 22.49 0.20 -1.58
N VAL A 433 23.43 0.57 -0.73
CA VAL A 433 23.81 1.96 -0.45
C VAL A 433 25.24 2.19 -0.90
N PHE A 434 25.44 3.28 -1.65
CA PHE A 434 26.72 3.67 -2.21
C PHE A 434 27.03 5.11 -1.84
N ASP A 435 28.31 5.39 -1.64
CA ASP A 435 28.82 6.75 -1.49
C ASP A 435 28.71 7.48 -2.84
N ILE A 436 28.32 8.76 -2.84
CA ILE A 436 28.39 9.58 -4.05
C ILE A 436 29.74 10.32 -4.03
N PRO A 437 30.69 9.99 -4.93
CA PRO A 437 32.01 10.62 -4.92
C PRO A 437 31.93 12.14 -4.97
N ALA A 438 32.83 12.83 -4.27
CA ALA A 438 32.87 14.30 -4.26
C ALA A 438 32.99 14.94 -5.65
N ALA A 439 33.56 14.22 -6.64
CA ALA A 439 33.63 14.67 -8.03
C ALA A 439 32.27 14.62 -8.74
N ASP A 440 31.34 13.80 -8.26
CA ASP A 440 30.03 13.56 -8.87
C ASP A 440 28.93 14.45 -8.28
N TRP A 441 29.24 15.36 -7.35
CA TRP A 441 28.26 16.37 -6.95
C TRP A 441 28.89 17.70 -6.54
N THR A 442 28.13 18.79 -6.67
CA THR A 442 28.57 20.15 -6.37
C THR A 442 27.43 20.95 -5.75
N VAL A 443 27.76 21.93 -4.91
CA VAL A 443 26.80 22.86 -4.33
C VAL A 443 27.11 24.29 -4.78
N SER A 444 26.09 25.02 -5.22
CA SER A 444 26.16 26.45 -5.53
C SER A 444 24.96 27.16 -4.92
N GLY A 445 25.18 27.95 -3.87
CA GLY A 445 24.09 28.47 -3.04
C GLY A 445 23.30 27.32 -2.40
N SER A 446 21.99 27.28 -2.60
CA SER A 446 21.11 26.18 -2.17
C SER A 446 20.95 25.08 -3.23
N THR A 447 21.56 25.23 -4.40
CA THR A 447 21.39 24.30 -5.52
C THR A 447 22.43 23.19 -5.44
N HIS A 448 21.95 21.94 -5.44
CA HIS A 448 22.80 20.75 -5.51
C HIS A 448 22.75 20.17 -6.92
N THR A 449 23.90 19.90 -7.53
CA THR A 449 23.99 19.21 -8.82
C THR A 449 24.71 17.89 -8.65
N PHE A 450 24.03 16.80 -8.95
CA PHE A 450 24.56 15.44 -9.00
C PHE A 450 24.82 15.03 -10.45
N ARG A 451 25.95 14.38 -10.71
CA ARG A 451 26.42 13.90 -12.01
C ARG A 451 26.46 12.38 -11.98
N ASN A 452 26.36 11.78 -13.16
CA ASN A 452 26.48 10.33 -13.35
C ASN A 452 25.51 9.51 -12.50
N VAL A 453 24.36 10.08 -12.08
CA VAL A 453 23.39 9.39 -11.24
C VAL A 453 22.79 8.25 -12.06
N PRO A 454 22.99 6.99 -11.68
CA PRO A 454 22.54 5.87 -12.49
C PRO A 454 21.06 5.62 -12.23
N VAL A 455 20.22 6.04 -13.18
CA VAL A 455 18.76 5.97 -13.13
C VAL A 455 18.26 4.88 -14.06
N TYR A 456 17.23 4.15 -13.63
CA TYR A 456 16.53 3.17 -14.44
C TYR A 456 15.04 3.22 -14.11
N ASP A 457 14.33 2.20 -14.53
CA ASP A 457 12.89 2.08 -14.45
C ASP A 457 12.45 1.54 -13.05
N SER A 458 13.19 1.90 -11.98
CA SER A 458 12.85 1.67 -10.58
C SER A 458 13.39 2.80 -9.71
N PRO A 459 12.75 3.14 -8.57
CA PRO A 459 13.21 4.20 -7.69
C PRO A 459 14.63 3.98 -7.17
N VAL A 460 15.47 4.99 -7.38
CA VAL A 460 16.74 5.18 -6.69
C VAL A 460 16.64 6.46 -5.86
N LEU A 461 17.32 6.51 -4.72
CA LEU A 461 17.32 7.68 -3.85
C LEU A 461 18.68 8.36 -3.90
N ILE A 462 18.66 9.69 -3.96
CA ILE A 462 19.74 10.53 -3.44
C ILE A 462 19.28 10.97 -2.05
N ALA A 463 19.95 10.49 -1.01
CA ALA A 463 19.54 10.72 0.37
C ALA A 463 20.72 11.27 1.17
N ASP A 464 20.46 12.17 2.11
CA ASP A 464 21.46 12.46 3.13
C ASP A 464 21.74 11.21 3.97
N ARG A 465 23.01 10.88 4.24
CA ARG A 465 23.42 9.68 4.98
C ARG A 465 22.76 9.60 6.35
N SER A 466 22.48 10.74 7.00
CA SER A 466 21.80 10.77 8.31
C SER A 466 20.35 10.27 8.27
N ALA A 467 19.73 10.21 7.09
CA ALA A 467 18.41 9.61 6.89
C ALA A 467 18.47 8.10 6.63
N ILE A 468 19.66 7.52 6.46
CA ILE A 468 19.86 6.14 6.04
C ILE A 468 20.44 5.31 7.20
N ARG A 469 19.82 4.15 7.45
CA ARG A 469 20.30 3.17 8.42
C ARG A 469 20.84 1.95 7.69
N LEU A 470 22.10 1.62 7.91
CA LEU A 470 22.77 0.42 7.41
C LEU A 470 22.72 -0.73 8.40
#